data_AF-A0AAW2Q342-F1
#
_entry.id   AF-A0AAW2Q342-F1
#
_cell.length_a   1.000
_cell.length_b   1.000
_cell.length_c   1.000
_cell.angle_alpha   90.00
_cell.angle_beta   90.00
_cell.angle_gamma   90.00
#
_symmetry.space_group_name_H-M   'P 1'
#
loop_
_entity.id
_entity.type
_entity.pdbx_description
1 polymer ?
#
loop_
_entity_poly.entity_id
_entity_poly.type
_entity_poly.pdbx_seq_one_letter_code
_entity_poly.pdbx_strand_id
1 'polypeptide(L)'
;MLDTGATHKFVADREIQNLGLTLAQHSSRIKAVNSEVKPIQGVVCVDLKVGSWTGKCNLMVVPLDDFDVILVMDFMLLAHAMISGEEGYFDVGVASKIWFEAWKQTYLAALIEMKLDVVQEFLDEVAEACYRMCLAKLAELRKQLDGLLEAGLIQPSKAPYSSPILFQRKQDGSMRMCMDYRALSKVTIKNKYHIPNAIDLFDKLTKANYYTKIDLRSGYWQVRVARGDEPKTTCMTRYDFFEFLVMLFGLTNAPATFCNLMNDVLYEFLNRFVAVYLDDIVVYSELLTNYLRFLRAVFQTLREYELYAKKEKGEFCCEQITFLGHVISQENIHMDSRKAKSVDDWAIPSKVC
;
A
#
# COMPACT_ATOMS: atom_id res chain seq x y z
N MET A 1 22.04 -28.55 -3.56
CA MET A 1 22.24 -27.45 -4.53
C MET A 1 21.02 -26.56 -4.41
N LEU A 2 21.24 -25.28 -4.09
CA LEU A 2 20.19 -24.30 -3.80
C LEU A 2 19.57 -23.89 -5.15
N ASP A 3 18.36 -24.34 -5.46
CA ASP A 3 17.61 -23.83 -6.60
C ASP A 3 16.75 -22.66 -6.13
N THR A 4 16.94 -21.50 -6.75
CA THR A 4 16.28 -20.22 -6.42
C THR A 4 14.84 -20.14 -6.93
N GLY A 5 14.17 -21.28 -7.08
CA GLY A 5 12.79 -21.37 -7.55
C GLY A 5 12.59 -20.91 -8.98
N ALA A 6 13.66 -20.87 -9.80
CA ALA A 6 13.63 -20.44 -11.20
C ALA A 6 13.63 -21.62 -12.20
N THR A 7 14.07 -22.80 -11.77
CA THR A 7 14.50 -23.88 -12.69
C THR A 7 13.53 -25.07 -12.75
N HIS A 8 12.75 -25.33 -11.69
CA HIS A 8 11.91 -26.53 -11.61
C HIS A 8 10.42 -26.19 -11.55
N LYS A 9 9.58 -27.04 -12.15
CA LYS A 9 8.12 -26.91 -12.15
C LYS A 9 7.55 -27.62 -10.93
N PHE A 10 6.62 -26.99 -10.23
CA PHE A 10 6.05 -27.52 -8.98
C PHE A 10 4.55 -27.76 -9.07
N VAL A 11 4.05 -28.69 -8.28
CA VAL A 11 2.63 -28.96 -8.11
C VAL A 11 2.33 -29.27 -6.65
N ALA A 12 1.17 -28.80 -6.20
CA ALA A 12 0.69 -29.05 -4.85
C ALA A 12 0.40 -30.54 -4.65
N ASP A 13 0.70 -31.06 -3.46
CA ASP A 13 0.42 -32.46 -3.10
C ASP A 13 -1.08 -32.80 -3.13
N ARG A 14 -1.94 -31.85 -2.79
CA ARG A 14 -3.40 -31.97 -2.95
C ARG A 14 -3.83 -32.30 -4.39
N GLU A 15 -3.16 -31.73 -5.39
CA GLU A 15 -3.51 -31.94 -6.80
C GLU A 15 -3.13 -33.33 -7.29
N ILE A 16 -2.03 -33.88 -6.76
CA ILE A 16 -1.65 -35.27 -7.04
C ILE A 16 -2.70 -36.24 -6.50
N GLN A 17 -3.20 -35.98 -5.29
CA GLN A 17 -4.23 -36.80 -4.66
C GLN A 17 -5.56 -36.69 -5.44
N ASN A 18 -5.94 -35.48 -5.84
CA ASN A 18 -7.16 -35.22 -6.63
C ASN A 18 -7.12 -35.93 -8.00
N LEU A 19 -5.96 -35.96 -8.65
CA LEU A 19 -5.78 -36.55 -9.99
C LEU A 19 -5.40 -38.04 -9.95
N GLY A 20 -5.18 -38.62 -8.76
CA GLY A 20 -4.82 -40.03 -8.58
C GLY A 20 -3.47 -40.42 -9.21
N LEU A 21 -2.52 -39.49 -9.27
CA LEU A 21 -1.25 -39.69 -9.99
C LEU A 21 -0.21 -40.42 -9.12
N THR A 22 0.60 -41.28 -9.74
CA THR A 22 1.65 -42.05 -9.04
C THR A 22 2.97 -41.28 -9.01
N LEU A 23 3.58 -41.19 -7.81
CA LEU A 23 4.83 -40.48 -7.58
C LEU A 23 6.06 -41.37 -7.80
N ALA A 24 7.06 -40.85 -8.51
CA ALA A 24 8.41 -41.41 -8.49
C ALA A 24 9.20 -40.84 -7.30
N GLN A 25 9.87 -41.69 -6.54
CA GLN A 25 10.68 -41.24 -5.40
C GLN A 25 11.85 -40.38 -5.84
N HIS A 26 12.08 -39.29 -5.12
CA HIS A 26 13.16 -38.36 -5.41
C HIS A 26 13.69 -37.76 -4.09
N SER A 27 14.99 -37.88 -3.82
CA SER A 27 15.60 -37.56 -2.51
C SER A 27 16.03 -36.09 -2.36
N SER A 28 15.40 -35.17 -3.08
CA SER A 28 15.79 -33.76 -3.08
C SER A 28 15.00 -32.92 -2.08
N ARG A 29 15.57 -31.79 -1.66
CA ARG A 29 14.96 -30.85 -0.71
C ARG A 29 14.88 -29.47 -1.35
N ILE A 30 13.80 -28.74 -1.07
CA ILE A 30 13.56 -27.39 -1.56
C ILE A 30 13.68 -26.38 -0.42
N LYS A 31 14.31 -25.24 -0.71
CA LYS A 31 14.36 -24.09 0.20
C LYS A 31 13.77 -22.89 -0.52
N ALA A 32 12.52 -22.57 -0.23
CA ALA A 32 11.93 -21.33 -0.71
C ALA A 32 12.59 -20.11 -0.02
N VAL A 33 12.55 -18.96 -0.67
CA VAL A 33 13.08 -17.71 -0.12
C VAL A 33 12.34 -17.42 1.20
N ASN A 34 13.10 -17.14 2.27
CA ASN A 34 12.58 -16.89 3.62
C ASN A 34 11.80 -18.04 4.28
N SER A 35 11.98 -19.29 3.84
CA SER A 35 11.34 -20.48 4.45
C SER A 35 12.34 -21.57 4.85
N GLU A 36 11.91 -22.44 5.77
CA GLU A 36 12.65 -23.64 6.15
C GLU A 36 12.72 -24.65 4.99
N VAL A 37 13.75 -25.49 5.01
CA VAL A 37 14.02 -26.48 3.96
C VAL A 37 13.02 -27.64 4.05
N LYS A 38 12.10 -27.73 3.10
CA LYS A 38 11.10 -28.81 3.03
C LYS A 38 11.58 -29.96 2.11
N PRO A 39 11.31 -31.23 2.44
CA PRO A 39 11.57 -32.35 1.53
C PRO A 39 10.58 -32.31 0.36
N ILE A 40 11.03 -32.69 -0.84
CA ILE A 40 10.14 -32.92 -1.99
C ILE A 40 9.52 -34.30 -1.81
N GLN A 41 8.21 -34.43 -2.02
CA GLN A 41 7.48 -35.69 -1.82
C GLN A 41 7.76 -36.69 -2.96
N GLY A 42 8.02 -36.19 -4.17
CA GLY A 42 8.37 -36.99 -5.34
C GLY A 42 8.34 -36.15 -6.62
N VAL A 43 8.50 -36.82 -7.75
CA VAL A 43 8.31 -36.23 -9.08
C VAL A 43 7.22 -37.00 -9.83
N VAL A 44 6.34 -36.28 -10.51
CA VAL A 44 5.33 -36.86 -11.38
C VAL A 44 5.57 -36.40 -12.81
N CYS A 45 5.41 -37.30 -13.78
CA CYS A 45 5.41 -36.95 -15.20
C CYS A 45 3.96 -36.89 -15.68
N VAL A 46 3.53 -35.74 -16.18
CA VAL A 46 2.15 -35.54 -16.67
C VAL A 46 2.15 -35.01 -18.10
N ASP A 47 1.14 -35.39 -18.87
CA ASP A 47 0.78 -34.69 -20.10
C ASP A 47 0.12 -33.37 -19.72
N LEU A 48 0.82 -32.27 -19.94
CA LEU A 48 0.36 -30.93 -19.60
C LEU A 48 -0.08 -30.21 -20.87
N LYS A 49 -1.27 -29.60 -20.82
CA LYS A 49 -1.76 -28.70 -21.87
C LYS A 49 -1.93 -27.31 -21.28
N VAL A 50 -1.21 -26.34 -21.84
CA VAL A 50 -1.31 -24.91 -21.48
C VAL A 50 -1.61 -24.15 -22.77
N GLY A 51 -2.86 -23.73 -22.93
CA GLY A 51 -3.32 -23.10 -24.17
C GLY A 51 -3.19 -24.02 -25.39
N SER A 52 -2.42 -23.59 -26.39
CA SER A 52 -2.11 -24.33 -27.61
C SER A 52 -0.91 -25.29 -27.46
N TRP A 53 -0.11 -25.11 -26.40
CA TRP A 53 1.03 -25.98 -26.09
C TRP A 53 0.55 -27.25 -25.40
N THR A 54 1.05 -28.41 -25.84
CA THR A 54 0.79 -29.72 -25.21
C THR A 54 2.08 -30.53 -25.19
N GLY A 55 2.43 -31.10 -24.04
CA GLY A 55 3.63 -31.94 -23.94
C GLY A 55 3.81 -32.56 -22.57
N LYS A 56 4.74 -33.52 -22.47
CA LYS A 56 5.07 -34.17 -21.19
C LYS A 56 5.96 -33.28 -20.34
N CYS A 57 5.60 -33.14 -19.07
CA CYS A 57 6.36 -32.37 -18.09
C CYS A 57 6.54 -33.15 -16.80
N ASN A 58 7.76 -33.06 -16.24
CA ASN A 58 8.03 -33.50 -14.88
C ASN A 58 7.70 -32.35 -13.92
N LEU A 59 6.84 -32.61 -12.94
CA LEU A 59 6.47 -31.70 -11.87
C LEU A 59 6.97 -32.25 -10.53
N MET A 60 7.64 -31.40 -9.75
CA MET A 60 8.07 -31.72 -8.41
C MET A 60 6.94 -31.46 -7.42
N VAL A 61 6.67 -32.45 -6.57
CA VAL A 61 5.53 -32.40 -5.65
C VAL A 61 5.97 -31.83 -4.32
N VAL A 62 5.40 -30.68 -3.97
CA VAL A 62 5.74 -29.92 -2.77
C VAL A 62 4.46 -29.40 -2.10
N PRO A 63 4.43 -29.25 -0.77
CA PRO A 63 3.29 -28.66 -0.09
C PRO A 63 3.24 -27.15 -0.42
N LEU A 64 2.28 -26.78 -1.27
CA LEU A 64 1.98 -25.39 -1.66
C LEU A 64 0.70 -24.96 -0.96
N ASP A 65 0.72 -23.78 -0.33
CA ASP A 65 -0.45 -23.25 0.37
C ASP A 65 -1.36 -22.50 -0.62
N ASP A 66 -0.80 -21.52 -1.34
CA ASP A 66 -1.57 -20.55 -2.14
C ASP A 66 -1.73 -20.90 -3.63
N PHE A 67 -1.01 -21.91 -4.15
CA PHE A 67 -0.98 -22.24 -5.58
C PHE A 67 -1.10 -23.74 -5.84
N ASP A 68 -1.80 -24.12 -6.90
CA ASP A 68 -1.98 -25.52 -7.30
C ASP A 68 -0.81 -26.02 -8.15
N VAL A 69 -0.32 -25.20 -9.09
CA VAL A 69 0.82 -25.51 -9.98
C VAL A 69 1.66 -24.25 -10.16
N ILE A 70 3.00 -24.40 -10.10
CA ILE A 70 3.96 -23.34 -10.39
C ILE A 70 4.77 -23.75 -11.62
N LEU A 71 4.62 -23.02 -12.71
CA LEU A 71 5.42 -23.16 -13.93
C LEU A 71 6.41 -22.02 -14.01
N VAL A 72 7.68 -22.34 -14.22
CA VAL A 72 8.79 -21.39 -14.08
C VAL A 72 9.46 -21.13 -15.43
N MET A 73 10.45 -20.23 -15.46
CA MET A 73 11.06 -19.67 -16.68
C MET A 73 11.50 -20.73 -17.69
N ASP A 74 11.99 -21.87 -17.22
CA ASP A 74 12.42 -23.01 -18.04
C ASP A 74 11.27 -23.63 -18.84
N PHE A 75 10.09 -23.71 -18.25
CA PHE A 75 8.87 -24.11 -18.94
C PHE A 75 8.48 -23.05 -19.98
N MET A 76 8.63 -21.78 -19.64
CA MET A 76 8.30 -20.67 -20.53
C MET A 76 9.18 -20.66 -21.79
N LEU A 77 10.48 -20.97 -21.65
CA LEU A 77 11.39 -21.18 -22.78
C LEU A 77 10.95 -22.36 -23.66
N LEU A 78 10.58 -23.50 -23.04
CA LEU A 78 10.09 -24.68 -23.76
C LEU A 78 8.76 -24.44 -24.51
N ALA A 79 7.93 -23.53 -24.00
CA ALA A 79 6.67 -23.15 -24.62
C ALA A 79 6.82 -22.06 -25.69
N HIS A 80 8.05 -21.60 -25.98
CA HIS A 80 8.34 -20.43 -26.83
C HIS A 80 7.55 -19.18 -26.44
N ALA A 81 7.30 -19.00 -25.14
CA ALA A 81 6.53 -17.88 -24.67
C ALA A 81 7.34 -16.59 -24.78
N MET A 82 6.72 -15.53 -25.32
CA MET A 82 7.34 -14.22 -25.48
C MET A 82 6.85 -13.25 -24.41
N ILE A 83 7.79 -12.54 -23.79
CA ILE A 83 7.49 -11.46 -22.84
C ILE A 83 7.56 -10.14 -23.61
N SER A 84 6.44 -9.44 -23.74
CA SER A 84 6.44 -8.07 -24.25
C SER A 84 6.63 -7.11 -23.08
N GLY A 85 7.87 -6.64 -22.90
CA GLY A 85 8.21 -5.70 -21.82
C GLY A 85 7.57 -4.32 -21.98
N GLU A 86 7.23 -3.91 -23.21
CA GLU A 86 6.59 -2.62 -23.50
C GLU A 86 5.08 -2.62 -23.25
N GLU A 87 4.42 -3.77 -23.44
CA GLU A 87 2.96 -3.89 -23.30
C GLU A 87 2.54 -4.66 -22.04
N GLY A 88 3.45 -5.16 -21.20
CA GLY A 88 3.10 -5.76 -19.90
C GLY A 88 2.27 -7.05 -20.00
N TYR A 89 2.45 -7.83 -21.06
CA TYR A 89 1.79 -9.13 -21.23
C TYR A 89 2.77 -10.22 -21.64
N PHE A 90 2.34 -11.45 -21.37
CA PHE A 90 3.00 -12.68 -21.80
C PHE A 90 2.17 -13.32 -22.89
N ASP A 91 2.83 -13.69 -23.97
CA ASP A 91 2.25 -14.39 -25.09
C ASP A 91 2.73 -15.84 -25.09
N VAL A 92 1.82 -16.79 -24.82
CA VAL A 92 2.09 -18.24 -24.92
C VAL A 92 1.52 -18.80 -26.23
N GLY A 93 1.31 -17.96 -27.25
CA GLY A 93 0.75 -18.35 -28.53
C GLY A 93 -0.76 -18.63 -28.46
N VAL A 94 -1.50 -17.84 -27.66
CA VAL A 94 -2.96 -17.97 -27.50
C VAL A 94 -3.63 -16.67 -27.90
N ALA A 95 -4.84 -16.75 -28.45
CA ALA A 95 -5.75 -15.62 -28.67
C ALA A 95 -6.19 -14.87 -27.40
N SER A 96 -5.48 -15.07 -26.28
CA SER A 96 -5.70 -14.47 -24.97
C SER A 96 -4.34 -14.03 -24.43
N LYS A 97 -4.06 -12.72 -24.53
CA LYS A 97 -2.91 -12.09 -23.87
C LYS A 97 -3.11 -12.20 -22.35
N ILE A 98 -2.15 -12.83 -21.65
CA ILE A 98 -2.16 -12.83 -20.18
C ILE A 98 -1.32 -11.62 -19.76
N TRP A 99 -1.95 -10.64 -19.16
CA TRP A 99 -1.28 -9.43 -18.66
C TRP A 99 -0.60 -9.77 -17.34
N PHE A 100 0.66 -9.36 -17.19
CA PHE A 100 1.39 -9.51 -15.94
C PHE A 100 1.71 -8.12 -15.42
N GLU A 101 1.25 -7.83 -14.22
CA GLU A 101 1.82 -6.74 -13.45
C GLU A 101 3.22 -7.16 -13.03
N ALA A 102 4.22 -6.57 -13.67
CA ALA A 102 5.62 -6.82 -13.38
C ALA A 102 5.88 -6.55 -11.89
N TRP A 103 6.41 -7.56 -11.20
CA TRP A 103 6.76 -7.55 -9.78
C TRP A 103 7.36 -6.21 -9.32
N LYS A 104 6.52 -5.44 -8.65
CA LYS A 104 6.90 -4.70 -7.45
C LYS A 104 5.83 -4.99 -6.40
N GLN A 105 6.24 -5.04 -5.14
CA GLN A 105 5.35 -4.65 -4.04
C GLN A 105 5.05 -3.15 -4.25
N THR A 106 4.20 -2.85 -5.23
CA THR A 106 3.65 -1.51 -5.46
C THR A 106 2.36 -1.45 -4.66
N TYR A 107 2.37 -0.62 -3.62
CA TYR A 107 1.18 -0.26 -2.85
C TYR A 107 0.25 0.52 -3.78
N LEU A 108 -0.65 -0.16 -4.48
CA LEU A 108 -1.64 0.48 -5.34
C LEU A 108 -2.98 -0.22 -5.11
N ALA A 109 -3.75 0.27 -4.14
CA ALA A 109 -5.14 -0.12 -4.01
C ALA A 109 -5.89 0.41 -5.23
N ALA A 110 -6.07 -0.44 -6.23
CA ALA A 110 -6.64 -0.10 -7.53
C ALA A 110 -8.17 -0.09 -7.49
N LEU A 111 -8.79 0.88 -6.81
CA LEU A 111 -10.24 1.14 -6.96
C LEU A 111 -10.63 2.62 -6.96
N ILE A 112 -9.82 3.52 -6.39
CA ILE A 112 -10.09 4.96 -6.40
C ILE A 112 -8.83 5.74 -6.77
N GLU A 113 -8.95 6.57 -7.79
CA GLU A 113 -7.91 7.49 -8.21
C GLU A 113 -8.15 8.89 -7.62
N MET A 114 -7.09 9.52 -7.13
CA MET A 114 -7.12 10.92 -6.73
C MET A 114 -7.08 11.81 -7.97
N LYS A 115 -8.19 12.48 -8.26
CA LYS A 115 -8.20 13.61 -9.20
C LYS A 115 -7.64 14.88 -8.57
N LEU A 116 -6.82 15.57 -9.33
CA LEU A 116 -6.27 16.88 -9.01
C LEU A 116 -7.00 17.91 -9.86
N ASP A 117 -8.17 18.33 -9.40
CA ASP A 117 -8.96 19.40 -10.03
C ASP A 117 -8.24 20.73 -9.84
N VAL A 118 -7.47 21.13 -10.84
CA VAL A 118 -6.71 22.39 -10.86
C VAL A 118 -7.28 23.30 -11.94
N VAL A 119 -7.36 24.59 -11.65
CA VAL A 119 -7.66 25.59 -12.67
C VAL A 119 -6.46 25.70 -13.61
N GLN A 120 -6.57 25.06 -14.78
CA GLN A 120 -5.46 24.82 -15.70
C GLN A 120 -4.71 26.10 -16.10
N GLU A 121 -5.41 27.22 -16.22
CA GLU A 121 -4.86 28.53 -16.58
C GLU A 121 -3.80 29.06 -15.60
N PHE A 122 -3.84 28.63 -14.34
CA PHE A 122 -2.89 29.06 -13.30
C PHE A 122 -1.82 28.01 -12.98
N LEU A 123 -1.87 26.85 -13.63
CA LEU A 123 -0.93 25.76 -13.33
C LEU A 123 0.48 26.07 -13.82
N ASP A 124 0.60 26.77 -14.96
CA ASP A 124 1.90 27.22 -15.49
C ASP A 124 2.58 28.26 -14.59
N GLU A 125 1.84 28.91 -13.70
CA GLU A 125 2.38 29.83 -12.69
C GLU A 125 3.02 29.10 -11.49
N VAL A 126 2.81 27.77 -11.39
CA VAL A 126 3.39 26.91 -10.34
C VAL A 126 4.79 26.43 -10.77
N ALA A 127 5.67 27.36 -11.13
CA ALA A 127 7.06 27.08 -11.50
C ALA A 127 8.03 27.60 -10.44
N GLU A 128 8.13 26.89 -9.32
CA GLU A 128 8.96 27.29 -8.18
C GLU A 128 10.38 26.70 -8.28
N ALA A 129 11.39 27.53 -7.96
CA ALA A 129 12.79 27.11 -7.98
C ALA A 129 13.15 26.18 -6.80
N CYS A 130 14.08 25.26 -7.02
CA CYS A 130 14.62 24.41 -5.95
C CYS A 130 15.20 25.23 -4.79
N TYR A 131 14.86 24.83 -3.56
CA TYR A 131 15.54 25.34 -2.38
C TYR A 131 17.01 24.91 -2.34
N ARG A 132 17.87 25.80 -1.81
CA ARG A 132 19.28 25.48 -1.60
C ARG A 132 19.43 24.41 -0.52
N MET A 133 20.15 23.34 -0.85
CA MET A 133 20.42 22.22 0.06
C MET A 133 21.92 22.08 0.34
N CYS A 134 22.27 21.64 1.55
CA CYS A 134 23.64 21.25 1.89
C CYS A 134 23.93 19.83 1.35
N LEU A 135 25.21 19.44 1.30
CA LEU A 135 25.64 18.15 0.75
C LEU A 135 24.97 16.95 1.44
N ALA A 136 24.80 16.99 2.75
CA ALA A 136 24.13 15.93 3.50
C ALA A 136 22.65 15.76 3.07
N LYS A 137 21.94 16.86 2.84
CA LYS A 137 20.55 16.83 2.34
C LYS A 137 20.48 16.33 0.90
N LEU A 138 21.47 16.65 0.06
CA LEU A 138 21.53 16.15 -1.32
C LEU A 138 21.78 14.63 -1.38
N ALA A 139 22.65 14.11 -0.52
CA ALA A 139 22.88 12.67 -0.41
C ALA A 139 21.60 11.93 0.01
N GLU A 140 20.89 12.47 1.01
CA GLU A 140 19.61 11.91 1.46
C GLU A 140 18.51 12.05 0.40
N LEU A 141 18.46 13.17 -0.34
CA LEU A 141 17.55 13.34 -1.47
C LEU A 141 17.75 12.27 -2.52
N ARG A 142 19.00 12.05 -2.95
CA ARG A 142 19.31 11.02 -3.95
C ARG A 142 18.88 9.63 -3.47
N LYS A 143 19.22 9.27 -2.23
CA LYS A 143 18.82 8.00 -1.63
C LYS A 143 17.30 7.80 -1.62
N GLN A 144 16.53 8.82 -1.26
CA GLN A 144 15.06 8.71 -1.25
C GLN A 144 14.48 8.68 -2.66
N LEU A 145 15.02 9.45 -3.62
CA LEU A 145 14.60 9.39 -5.02
C LEU A 145 14.85 8.02 -5.65
N ASP A 146 16.04 7.45 -5.46
CA ASP A 146 16.40 6.13 -5.97
C ASP A 146 15.43 5.07 -5.44
N GLY A 147 15.12 5.12 -4.13
CA GLY A 147 14.15 4.22 -3.52
C GLY A 147 12.71 4.39 -4.03
N LEU A 148 12.30 5.62 -4.36
CA LEU A 148 10.97 5.88 -4.92
C LEU A 148 10.86 5.43 -6.38
N LEU A 149 11.92 5.60 -7.18
CA LEU A 149 12.01 5.11 -8.56
C LEU A 149 12.04 3.57 -8.58
N GLU A 150 12.86 2.97 -7.71
CA GLU A 150 12.92 1.52 -7.54
C GLU A 150 11.60 0.95 -7.03
N ALA A 151 10.85 1.69 -6.20
CA ALA A 151 9.50 1.30 -5.81
C ALA A 151 8.43 1.57 -6.89
N GLY A 152 8.75 2.32 -7.95
CA GLY A 152 7.78 2.67 -9.00
C GLY A 152 6.71 3.66 -8.54
N LEU A 153 7.00 4.47 -7.51
CA LEU A 153 6.06 5.47 -6.97
C LEU A 153 6.19 6.82 -7.66
N ILE A 154 7.33 7.04 -8.34
CA ILE A 154 7.61 8.24 -9.14
C ILE A 154 8.17 7.85 -10.50
N GLN A 155 8.06 8.77 -11.45
CA GLN A 155 8.67 8.66 -12.78
C GLN A 155 9.23 10.01 -13.24
N PRO A 156 10.15 10.04 -14.23
CA PRO A 156 10.61 11.29 -14.83
C PRO A 156 9.44 12.10 -15.40
N SER A 157 9.41 13.39 -15.11
CA SER A 157 8.38 14.31 -15.58
C SER A 157 8.91 15.24 -16.66
N LYS A 158 8.01 15.68 -17.55
CA LYS A 158 8.26 16.73 -18.54
C LYS A 158 7.33 17.93 -18.35
N ALA A 159 6.69 18.04 -17.19
CA ALA A 159 5.76 19.13 -16.90
C ALA A 159 6.49 20.48 -16.89
N PRO A 160 5.86 21.55 -17.42
CA PRO A 160 6.44 22.89 -17.39
C PRO A 160 6.35 23.57 -16.02
N TYR A 161 5.69 22.94 -15.05
CA TYR A 161 5.49 23.41 -13.69
C TYR A 161 6.00 22.38 -12.67
N SER A 162 6.33 22.84 -11.47
CA SER A 162 6.91 22.01 -10.43
C SER A 162 6.82 22.62 -9.04
N SER A 163 6.72 21.77 -8.02
CA SER A 163 6.86 22.15 -6.62
C SER A 163 8.25 21.81 -6.06
N PRO A 164 8.84 22.64 -5.19
CA PRO A 164 10.15 22.41 -4.64
C PRO A 164 10.08 21.37 -3.50
N ILE A 165 11.23 20.78 -3.19
CA ILE A 165 11.36 19.81 -2.11
C ILE A 165 11.98 20.44 -0.87
N LEU A 166 11.45 20.08 0.30
CA LEU A 166 12.00 20.40 1.61
C LEU A 166 12.16 19.13 2.47
N PHE A 167 12.99 19.22 3.50
CA PHE A 167 13.21 18.12 4.44
C PHE A 167 12.73 18.50 5.84
N GLN A 168 11.90 17.63 6.40
CA GLN A 168 11.51 17.70 7.82
C GLN A 168 12.28 16.65 8.61
N ARG A 169 12.84 17.02 9.77
CA ARG A 169 13.44 16.04 10.68
C ARG A 169 12.34 15.31 11.46
N LYS A 170 12.41 13.98 11.48
CA LYS A 170 11.60 13.15 12.37
C LYS A 170 12.18 13.14 13.78
N GLN A 171 11.39 12.66 14.74
CA GLN A 171 11.82 12.47 16.13
C GLN A 171 13.01 11.50 16.27
N ASP A 172 13.09 10.50 15.39
CA ASP A 172 14.20 9.53 15.31
C ASP A 172 15.48 10.12 14.68
N GLY A 173 15.48 11.40 14.31
CA GLY A 173 16.60 12.09 13.66
C GLY A 173 16.71 11.88 12.15
N SER A 174 15.94 10.96 11.57
CA SER A 174 15.89 10.75 10.12
C SER A 174 15.21 11.93 9.40
N MET A 175 15.51 12.12 8.12
CA MET A 175 14.88 13.17 7.31
C MET A 175 13.72 12.60 6.50
N ARG A 176 12.60 13.32 6.47
CA ARG A 176 11.45 13.05 5.62
C ARG A 176 11.47 14.06 4.47
N MET A 177 11.51 13.55 3.23
CA MET A 177 11.28 14.37 2.05
C MET A 177 9.81 14.80 1.99
N CYS A 178 9.57 16.09 1.82
CA CYS A 178 8.25 16.70 1.69
C CYS A 178 8.23 17.61 0.46
N MET A 179 7.14 17.56 -0.29
CA MET A 179 6.92 18.45 -1.44
C MET A 179 6.14 19.66 -0.97
N ASP A 180 6.57 20.83 -1.41
CA ASP A 180 5.93 22.10 -1.05
C ASP A 180 4.81 22.44 -2.03
N TYR A 181 3.67 21.76 -1.88
CA TYR A 181 2.51 22.00 -2.73
C TYR A 181 1.72 23.25 -2.37
N ARG A 182 2.29 24.25 -1.67
CA ARG A 182 1.54 25.46 -1.28
C ARG A 182 1.08 26.27 -2.49
N ALA A 183 1.92 26.41 -3.52
CA ALA A 183 1.54 27.08 -4.76
C ALA A 183 0.45 26.29 -5.50
N LEU A 184 0.63 24.98 -5.67
CA LEU A 184 -0.36 24.08 -6.25
C LEU A 184 -1.71 24.12 -5.49
N SER A 185 -1.66 24.23 -4.16
CA SER A 185 -2.84 24.28 -3.30
C SER A 185 -3.70 25.53 -3.51
N LYS A 186 -3.12 26.63 -3.99
CA LYS A 186 -3.86 27.87 -4.27
C LYS A 186 -4.72 27.77 -5.52
N VAL A 187 -4.27 26.98 -6.50
CA VAL A 187 -4.91 26.82 -7.81
C VAL A 187 -5.76 25.55 -7.88
N THR A 188 -5.65 24.67 -6.87
CA THR A 188 -6.50 23.49 -6.71
C THR A 188 -7.91 23.87 -6.26
N ILE A 189 -8.92 23.36 -6.95
CA ILE A 189 -10.32 23.44 -6.56
C ILE A 189 -10.51 22.55 -5.33
N LYS A 190 -10.92 23.18 -4.22
CA LYS A 190 -11.02 22.49 -2.93
C LYS A 190 -12.23 21.55 -2.91
N ASN A 191 -11.96 20.28 -2.63
CA ASN A 191 -13.01 19.32 -2.32
C ASN A 191 -13.57 19.63 -0.92
N LYS A 192 -14.85 19.98 -0.84
CA LYS A 192 -15.54 20.30 0.42
C LYS A 192 -16.14 19.06 1.11
N TYR A 193 -15.64 17.87 0.81
CA TYR A 193 -16.09 16.65 1.47
C TYR A 193 -16.03 16.79 2.99
N HIS A 194 -17.07 16.30 3.66
CA HIS A 194 -17.21 16.47 5.10
C HIS A 194 -16.32 15.46 5.83
N ILE A 195 -15.26 15.96 6.45
CA ILE A 195 -14.46 15.15 7.38
C ILE A 195 -15.33 14.93 8.63
N PRO A 196 -15.49 13.67 9.11
CA PRO A 196 -16.30 13.39 10.29
C PRO A 196 -15.86 14.22 11.50
N ASN A 197 -16.83 14.72 12.26
CA ASN A 197 -16.52 15.41 13.51
C ASN A 197 -15.96 14.39 14.53
N ALA A 198 -14.82 14.73 15.14
CA ALA A 198 -14.17 13.90 16.14
C ALA A 198 -15.11 13.58 17.32
N ILE A 199 -15.95 14.52 17.73
CA ILE A 199 -16.90 14.35 18.85
C ILE A 199 -17.90 13.24 18.54
N ASP A 200 -18.47 13.25 17.33
CA ASP A 200 -19.43 12.23 16.90
C ASP A 200 -18.81 10.82 16.82
N LEU A 201 -17.50 10.74 16.57
CA LEU A 201 -16.76 9.48 16.63
C LEU A 201 -16.55 9.04 18.08
N PHE A 202 -16.25 9.96 18.99
CA PHE A 202 -16.06 9.65 20.41
C PHE A 202 -17.32 9.09 21.07
N ASP A 203 -18.50 9.65 20.79
CA ASP A 203 -19.79 9.17 21.34
C ASP A 203 -20.12 7.72 20.94
N LYS A 204 -19.56 7.26 19.82
CA LYS A 204 -19.69 5.88 19.36
C LYS A 204 -18.69 4.97 20.05
N LEU A 205 -17.48 5.47 20.26
CA LEU A 205 -16.39 4.71 20.87
C LEU A 205 -16.64 4.47 22.36
N THR A 206 -17.14 5.45 23.10
CA THR A 206 -17.37 5.30 24.55
C THR A 206 -18.30 4.15 24.91
N LYS A 207 -19.18 3.69 24.01
CA LYS A 207 -20.09 2.57 24.34
C LYS A 207 -19.39 1.20 24.32
N ALA A 208 -18.14 1.11 23.86
CA ALA A 208 -17.46 -0.15 23.65
C ALA A 208 -16.52 -0.56 24.81
N ASN A 209 -16.26 -1.87 24.88
CA ASN A 209 -15.35 -2.48 25.86
C ASN A 209 -14.02 -2.90 25.24
N TYR A 210 -14.02 -3.21 23.94
CA TYR A 210 -12.87 -3.71 23.21
C TYR A 210 -12.63 -2.87 21.97
N TYR A 211 -11.38 -2.47 21.79
CA TYR A 211 -10.93 -1.61 20.72
C TYR A 211 -9.76 -2.25 19.96
N THR A 212 -9.71 -2.00 18.66
CA THR A 212 -8.51 -2.15 17.85
C THR A 212 -8.29 -0.90 17.04
N LYS A 213 -7.06 -0.39 17.06
CA LYS A 213 -6.58 0.62 16.14
C LYS A 213 -5.82 -0.05 14.99
N ILE A 214 -6.18 0.27 13.76
CA ILE A 214 -5.46 -0.13 12.55
C ILE A 214 -4.92 1.14 11.90
N ASP A 215 -3.60 1.25 11.81
CA ASP A 215 -2.88 2.29 11.05
C ASP A 215 -2.57 1.73 9.65
N LEU A 216 -3.02 2.41 8.60
CA LEU A 216 -2.69 2.02 7.23
C LEU A 216 -1.25 2.41 6.89
N ARG A 217 -0.51 1.48 6.27
CA ARG A 217 0.90 1.67 5.94
C ARG A 217 1.06 2.77 4.88
N SER A 218 1.54 3.94 5.30
CA SER A 218 1.67 5.09 4.38
C SER A 218 0.34 5.33 3.63
N GLY A 219 -0.79 5.38 4.33
CA GLY A 219 -2.15 5.30 3.76
C GLY A 219 -2.34 6.09 2.45
N TYR A 220 -1.89 7.35 2.40
CA TYR A 220 -1.97 8.17 1.18
C TYR A 220 -1.28 7.55 -0.04
N TRP A 221 -0.12 6.91 0.13
CA TRP A 221 0.65 6.31 -0.97
C TRP A 221 -0.02 5.06 -1.55
N GLN A 222 -1.04 4.52 -0.89
CA GLN A 222 -1.80 3.38 -1.42
C GLN A 222 -2.85 3.82 -2.43
N VAL A 223 -3.11 5.12 -2.56
CA VAL A 223 -4.08 5.70 -3.50
C VAL A 223 -3.34 6.23 -4.72
N ARG A 224 -3.76 5.83 -5.91
CA ARG A 224 -3.16 6.27 -7.17
C ARG A 224 -3.57 7.71 -7.51
N VAL A 225 -2.69 8.50 -8.11
CA VAL A 225 -3.09 9.74 -8.78
C VAL A 225 -3.82 9.38 -10.07
N ALA A 226 -4.88 10.10 -10.39
CA ALA A 226 -5.67 9.84 -11.59
C ALA A 226 -4.84 9.98 -12.86
N ARG A 227 -5.11 9.12 -13.83
CA ARG A 227 -4.38 9.14 -15.10
C ARG A 227 -4.56 10.49 -15.81
N GLY A 228 -3.44 11.13 -16.15
CA GLY A 228 -3.37 12.46 -16.72
C GLY A 228 -3.15 13.58 -15.69
N ASP A 229 -3.36 13.30 -14.40
CA ASP A 229 -3.14 14.25 -13.32
C ASP A 229 -1.75 14.09 -12.67
N GLU A 230 -1.02 13.02 -12.95
CA GLU A 230 0.31 12.77 -12.39
C GLU A 230 1.27 13.96 -12.62
N PRO A 231 1.33 14.59 -13.81
CA PRO A 231 2.20 15.75 -14.03
C PRO A 231 1.97 16.88 -13.05
N LYS A 232 0.74 17.09 -12.54
CA LYS A 232 0.39 18.12 -11.53
C LYS A 232 1.16 17.97 -10.22
N THR A 233 1.64 16.76 -9.94
CA THR A 233 2.44 16.46 -8.74
C THR A 233 3.94 16.68 -8.93
N THR A 234 4.38 17.12 -10.12
CA THR A 234 5.79 17.24 -10.47
C THR A 234 6.56 18.02 -9.41
N CYS A 235 7.69 17.44 -8.97
CA CYS A 235 8.65 18.10 -8.12
C CYS A 235 9.96 18.34 -8.88
N MET A 236 10.54 19.50 -8.64
CA MET A 236 11.86 19.85 -9.18
C MET A 236 12.93 19.44 -8.17
N THR A 237 13.94 18.73 -8.66
CA THR A 237 15.13 18.37 -7.89
C THR A 237 16.38 18.91 -8.57
N ARG A 238 17.53 18.80 -7.90
CA ARG A 238 18.82 19.12 -8.54
C ARG A 238 19.19 18.15 -9.66
N TYR A 239 18.58 16.96 -9.67
CA TYR A 239 18.96 15.87 -10.58
C TYR A 239 18.09 15.83 -11.82
N ASP A 240 16.77 15.98 -11.64
CA ASP A 240 15.77 16.08 -12.70
C ASP A 240 14.38 16.46 -12.11
N PHE A 241 13.36 16.50 -12.96
CA PHE A 241 11.96 16.57 -12.57
C PHE A 241 11.35 15.18 -12.43
N PHE A 242 10.58 14.98 -11.37
CA PHE A 242 9.87 13.72 -11.13
C PHE A 242 8.42 14.00 -10.77
N GLU A 243 7.51 13.19 -11.30
CA GLU A 243 6.09 13.19 -10.93
C GLU A 243 5.74 11.94 -10.14
N PHE A 244 4.76 12.07 -9.24
CA PHE A 244 4.30 10.98 -8.39
C PHE A 244 3.07 10.32 -8.99
N LEU A 245 3.09 8.99 -8.96
CA LEU A 245 1.99 8.13 -9.42
C LEU A 245 0.98 7.85 -8.30
N VAL A 246 1.33 8.20 -7.06
CA VAL A 246 0.53 7.97 -5.85
C VAL A 246 0.25 9.27 -5.12
N MET A 247 -0.85 9.30 -4.40
CA MET A 247 -1.28 10.44 -3.62
C MET A 247 -0.29 10.73 -2.49
N LEU A 248 0.05 12.01 -2.34
CA LEU A 248 1.04 12.48 -1.39
C LEU A 248 0.43 13.28 -0.25
N PHE A 249 1.17 13.30 0.84
CA PHE A 249 0.97 14.31 1.88
C PHE A 249 1.23 15.72 1.33
N GLY A 250 0.42 16.67 1.77
CA GLY A 250 0.55 18.09 1.41
C GLY A 250 -0.33 18.52 0.23
N LEU A 251 -0.91 17.59 -0.52
CA LEU A 251 -1.94 17.91 -1.51
C LEU A 251 -3.23 18.32 -0.79
N THR A 252 -3.89 19.39 -1.26
CA THR A 252 -5.05 19.99 -0.58
C THR A 252 -6.19 19.01 -0.35
N ASN A 253 -6.51 18.21 -1.38
CA ASN A 253 -7.66 17.31 -1.36
C ASN A 253 -7.32 15.90 -0.86
N ALA A 254 -6.05 15.59 -0.56
CA ALA A 254 -5.66 14.24 -0.16
C ALA A 254 -6.44 13.70 1.05
N PRO A 255 -6.63 14.46 2.15
CA PRO A 255 -7.45 14.02 3.28
C PRO A 255 -8.90 13.70 2.89
N ALA A 256 -9.51 14.55 2.06
CA ALA A 256 -10.89 14.38 1.59
C ALA A 256 -11.04 13.14 0.70
N THR A 257 -10.11 12.95 -0.25
CA THR A 257 -10.07 11.77 -1.12
C THR A 257 -9.92 10.50 -0.29
N PHE A 258 -9.04 10.51 0.72
CA PHE A 258 -8.85 9.35 1.59
C PHE A 258 -10.10 9.05 2.43
N CYS A 259 -10.76 10.07 2.96
CA CYS A 259 -12.04 9.91 3.64
C CYS A 259 -13.10 9.29 2.71
N ASN A 260 -13.21 9.74 1.46
CA ASN A 260 -14.13 9.14 0.48
C ASN A 260 -13.85 7.64 0.30
N LEU A 261 -12.58 7.30 0.07
CA LEU A 261 -12.16 5.91 -0.07
C LEU A 261 -12.56 5.06 1.13
N MET A 262 -12.25 5.51 2.34
CA MET A 262 -12.62 4.74 3.53
C MET A 262 -14.14 4.65 3.72
N ASN A 263 -14.89 5.69 3.34
CA ASN A 263 -16.35 5.65 3.37
C ASN A 263 -16.91 4.64 2.38
N ASP A 264 -16.35 4.51 1.19
CA ASP A 264 -16.79 3.54 0.19
C ASP A 264 -16.40 2.11 0.60
N VAL A 265 -15.15 1.90 1.03
CA VAL A 265 -14.60 0.58 1.38
C VAL A 265 -15.27 0.01 2.63
N LEU A 266 -15.46 0.82 3.66
CA LEU A 266 -15.95 0.36 4.97
C LEU A 266 -17.41 0.77 5.23
N TYR A 267 -18.13 1.22 4.18
CA TYR A 267 -19.49 1.75 4.27
C TYR A 267 -20.41 0.89 5.15
N GLU A 268 -20.39 -0.43 4.93
CA GLU A 268 -21.26 -1.39 5.62
C GLU A 268 -21.00 -1.50 7.13
N PHE A 269 -19.81 -1.09 7.59
CA PHE A 269 -19.35 -1.20 8.97
C PHE A 269 -19.34 0.14 9.71
N LEU A 270 -19.27 1.24 8.95
CA LEU A 270 -19.31 2.59 9.50
C LEU A 270 -20.57 2.81 10.33
N ASN A 271 -20.42 3.53 11.44
CA ASN A 271 -21.48 3.82 12.41
C ASN A 271 -22.07 2.58 13.11
N ARG A 272 -21.51 1.38 12.90
CA ARG A 272 -21.95 0.15 13.57
C ARG A 272 -20.88 -0.35 14.54
N PHE A 273 -19.71 -0.68 14.00
CA PHE A 273 -18.58 -1.20 14.78
C PHE A 273 -17.22 -0.71 14.26
N VAL A 274 -17.22 0.19 13.27
CA VAL A 274 -16.02 0.84 12.73
C VAL A 274 -16.19 2.34 12.76
N ALA A 275 -15.16 3.02 13.26
CA ALA A 275 -14.96 4.46 13.20
C ALA A 275 -13.71 4.74 12.38
N VAL A 276 -13.79 5.67 11.43
CA VAL A 276 -12.65 6.07 10.60
C VAL A 276 -12.41 7.56 10.75
N TYR A 277 -11.15 7.94 10.89
CA TYR A 277 -10.71 9.31 10.75
C TYR A 277 -9.41 9.34 9.95
N LEU A 278 -9.49 9.81 8.71
CA LEU A 278 -8.37 9.79 7.77
C LEU A 278 -7.78 8.37 7.66
N ASP A 279 -6.50 8.19 8.00
CA ASP A 279 -5.74 6.95 7.93
C ASP A 279 -5.89 6.03 9.14
N ASP A 280 -6.53 6.51 10.22
CA ASP A 280 -6.81 5.72 11.42
C ASP A 280 -8.18 5.04 11.32
N ILE A 281 -8.18 3.70 11.35
CA ILE A 281 -9.39 2.87 11.44
C ILE A 281 -9.48 2.31 12.85
N VAL A 282 -10.62 2.51 13.52
CA VAL A 282 -10.89 1.96 14.84
C VAL A 282 -12.05 0.97 14.75
N VAL A 283 -11.79 -0.27 15.15
CA VAL A 283 -12.81 -1.31 15.31
C VAL A 283 -13.17 -1.40 16.78
N TYR A 284 -14.47 -1.36 17.10
CA TYR A 284 -14.95 -1.33 18.48
C TYR A 284 -16.11 -2.31 18.71
N SER A 285 -16.20 -2.85 19.93
CA SER A 285 -17.28 -3.78 20.32
C SER A 285 -17.52 -3.79 21.82
N GLU A 286 -18.78 -3.98 22.23
CA GLU A 286 -19.16 -4.24 23.63
C GLU A 286 -18.83 -5.67 24.08
N LEU A 287 -18.92 -6.65 23.16
CA LEU A 287 -18.73 -8.06 23.46
C LEU A 287 -17.53 -8.64 22.71
N LEU A 288 -16.71 -9.41 23.42
CA LEU A 288 -15.52 -10.06 22.85
C LEU A 288 -15.88 -11.06 21.73
N THR A 289 -17.05 -11.70 21.81
CA THR A 289 -17.54 -12.64 20.80
C THR A 289 -17.85 -11.97 19.46
N ASN A 290 -18.40 -10.75 19.49
CA ASN A 290 -18.67 -9.95 18.29
C ASN A 290 -17.38 -9.36 17.73
N TYR A 291 -16.50 -8.93 18.62
CA TYR A 291 -15.25 -8.27 18.30
C TYR A 291 -14.37 -9.06 17.30
N LEU A 292 -14.17 -10.36 17.52
CA LEU A 292 -13.37 -11.18 16.59
C LEU A 292 -14.01 -11.31 15.20
N ARG A 293 -15.35 -11.36 15.14
CA ARG A 293 -16.08 -11.39 13.86
C ARG A 293 -15.93 -10.06 13.11
N PHE A 294 -16.04 -8.95 13.82
CA PHE A 294 -15.86 -7.60 13.28
C PHE A 294 -14.45 -7.39 12.72
N LEU A 295 -13.42 -7.77 13.48
CA LEU A 295 -12.04 -7.71 13.00
C LEU A 295 -11.83 -8.54 11.73
N ARG A 296 -12.36 -9.77 11.69
CA ARG A 296 -12.25 -10.62 10.51
C ARG A 296 -12.90 -9.97 9.28
N ALA A 297 -14.10 -9.41 9.43
CA ALA A 297 -14.79 -8.71 8.35
C ALA A 297 -14.00 -7.50 7.84
N VAL A 298 -13.47 -6.69 8.75
CA VAL A 298 -12.65 -5.51 8.39
C VAL A 298 -11.37 -5.95 7.66
N PHE A 299 -10.63 -6.93 8.17
CA PHE A 299 -9.41 -7.38 7.50
C PHE A 299 -9.67 -8.06 6.16
N GLN A 300 -10.78 -8.77 6.03
CA GLN A 300 -11.19 -9.35 4.76
C GLN A 300 -11.46 -8.24 3.74
N THR A 301 -12.21 -7.22 4.14
CA THR A 301 -12.51 -6.06 3.27
C THR A 301 -11.24 -5.30 2.91
N LEU A 302 -10.36 -5.02 3.88
CA LEU A 302 -9.06 -4.38 3.57
C LEU A 302 -8.22 -5.23 2.59
N ARG A 303 -8.27 -6.56 2.69
CA ARG A 303 -7.59 -7.45 1.75
C ARG A 303 -8.21 -7.41 0.36
N GLU A 304 -9.54 -7.43 0.25
CA GLU A 304 -10.27 -7.35 -1.01
C GLU A 304 -9.98 -6.05 -1.77
N TYR A 305 -9.80 -4.95 -1.05
CA TYR A 305 -9.45 -3.64 -1.61
C TYR A 305 -7.93 -3.36 -1.64
N GLU A 306 -7.11 -4.37 -1.33
CA GLU A 306 -5.64 -4.28 -1.31
C GLU A 306 -5.08 -3.12 -0.47
N LEU A 307 -5.73 -2.85 0.66
CA LEU A 307 -5.29 -1.87 1.65
C LEU A 307 -4.44 -2.54 2.73
N TYR A 308 -3.21 -2.08 2.84
CA TYR A 308 -2.20 -2.68 3.71
C TYR A 308 -2.09 -1.95 5.04
N ALA A 309 -2.37 -2.65 6.13
CA ALA A 309 -2.15 -2.17 7.48
C ALA A 309 -0.69 -2.31 7.92
N LYS A 310 -0.21 -1.40 8.77
CA LYS A 310 1.09 -1.47 9.40
C LYS A 310 0.97 -2.09 10.80
N LYS A 311 1.30 -3.38 10.90
CA LYS A 311 1.14 -4.16 12.13
C LYS A 311 1.84 -3.54 13.34
N GLU A 312 3.05 -2.96 13.17
CA GLU A 312 3.83 -2.43 14.30
C GLU A 312 3.21 -1.20 14.95
N LYS A 313 2.24 -0.57 14.29
CA LYS A 313 1.51 0.60 14.79
C LYS A 313 0.07 0.28 15.18
N GLY A 314 -0.39 -0.94 14.93
CA GLY A 314 -1.72 -1.38 15.35
C GLY A 314 -1.77 -1.66 16.84
N GLU A 315 -2.87 -1.28 17.47
CA GLU A 315 -3.20 -1.63 18.85
C GLU A 315 -4.36 -2.62 18.80
N PHE A 316 -4.21 -3.81 19.38
CA PHE A 316 -5.19 -4.89 19.23
C PHE A 316 -5.79 -5.31 20.56
N CYS A 317 -7.12 -5.40 20.60
CA CYS A 317 -7.91 -5.93 21.71
C CYS A 317 -7.64 -5.20 23.03
N CYS A 318 -7.61 -3.87 22.96
CA CYS A 318 -7.38 -3.02 24.12
C CYS A 318 -8.71 -2.63 24.77
N GLU A 319 -8.72 -2.43 26.09
CA GLU A 319 -9.88 -1.90 26.84
C GLU A 319 -9.93 -0.37 26.84
N GLN A 320 -8.82 0.25 26.44
CA GLN A 320 -8.68 1.69 26.22
C GLN A 320 -7.82 1.92 24.96
N ILE A 321 -8.07 3.00 24.25
CA ILE A 321 -7.38 3.32 22.99
C ILE A 321 -7.02 4.80 22.93
N THR A 322 -5.87 5.12 22.34
CA THR A 322 -5.52 6.51 22.02
C THR A 322 -6.00 6.86 20.61
N PHE A 323 -7.00 7.73 20.51
CA PHE A 323 -7.58 8.17 19.24
C PHE A 323 -7.73 9.69 19.19
N LEU A 324 -7.24 10.32 18.11
CA LEU A 324 -7.27 11.78 17.91
C LEU A 324 -6.68 12.60 19.08
N GLY A 325 -5.71 12.03 19.81
CA GLY A 325 -5.09 12.69 20.97
C GLY A 325 -5.87 12.59 22.28
N HIS A 326 -6.89 11.74 22.32
CA HIS A 326 -7.67 11.42 23.52
C HIS A 326 -7.50 9.94 23.83
N VAL A 327 -7.50 9.61 25.12
CA VAL A 327 -7.61 8.24 25.59
C VAL A 327 -9.08 7.98 25.85
N ILE A 328 -9.61 6.95 25.20
CA ILE A 328 -11.02 6.58 25.23
C ILE A 328 -11.16 5.21 25.88
N SER A 329 -12.08 5.09 26.82
CA SER A 329 -12.55 3.84 27.41
C SER A 329 -14.08 3.86 27.55
N GLN A 330 -14.67 2.78 28.08
CA GLN A 330 -16.12 2.56 28.17
C GLN A 330 -16.92 3.71 28.83
N GLU A 331 -16.33 4.49 29.72
CA GLU A 331 -17.06 5.57 30.41
C GLU A 331 -16.30 6.89 30.46
N ASN A 332 -15.07 6.91 29.95
CA ASN A 332 -14.17 8.04 30.12
C ASN A 332 -13.50 8.42 28.81
N ILE A 333 -13.53 9.71 28.51
CA ILE A 333 -12.67 10.35 27.51
C ILE A 333 -11.82 11.35 28.26
N HIS A 334 -10.50 11.22 28.14
CA HIS A 334 -9.58 12.23 28.67
C HIS A 334 -8.50 12.56 27.65
N MET A 335 -7.95 13.76 27.73
CA MET A 335 -6.87 14.17 26.84
C MET A 335 -5.61 13.36 27.13
N ASP A 336 -4.89 12.95 26.07
CA ASP A 336 -3.58 12.31 26.23
C ASP A 336 -2.64 13.26 26.97
N SER A 337 -2.12 12.80 28.12
CA SER A 337 -1.25 13.58 29.00
C SER A 337 -0.02 14.16 28.30
N ARG A 338 0.46 13.54 27.22
CA ARG A 338 1.57 14.05 26.40
C ARG A 338 1.18 15.30 25.61
N LYS A 339 -0.06 15.34 25.10
CA LYS A 339 -0.59 16.52 24.39
C LYS A 339 -0.98 17.63 25.37
N ALA A 340 -1.58 17.28 26.50
CA ALA A 340 -1.93 18.25 27.54
C ALA A 340 -0.69 19.01 28.04
N LYS A 341 0.40 18.30 28.35
CA LYS A 341 1.68 18.93 28.73
C LYS A 341 2.22 19.91 27.69
N SER A 342 2.04 19.61 26.39
CA SER A 342 2.50 20.51 25.33
C SER A 342 1.77 21.85 25.33
N VAL A 343 0.53 21.89 25.85
CA VAL A 343 -0.26 23.11 26.02
C VAL A 343 0.08 23.79 27.35
N ASP A 344 0.24 23.02 28.43
CA ASP A 344 0.64 23.55 29.74
C ASP A 344 2.02 24.21 29.71
N ASP A 345 2.96 23.60 28.97
CA ASP A 345 4.32 24.10 28.77
C ASP A 345 4.38 25.22 27.71
N TRP A 346 3.24 25.60 27.10
CA TRP A 346 3.22 26.59 26.04
C TRP A 346 3.46 27.99 26.59
N ALA A 347 4.59 28.59 26.18
CA ALA A 347 4.93 29.97 26.57
C ALA A 347 3.88 30.96 26.05
N ILE A 348 3.43 31.87 26.92
CA ILE A 348 2.40 32.87 26.60
C ILE A 348 2.78 33.62 25.31
N PRO A 349 1.95 33.57 24.25
CA PRO A 349 2.25 34.24 22.99
C PRO A 349 2.38 35.75 23.19
N SER A 350 3.50 36.33 22.74
CA SER A 350 3.81 37.76 22.89
C SER A 350 3.63 38.58 21.61
N LYS A 351 3.24 37.95 20.50
CA LYS A 351 3.03 38.60 19.20
C LYS A 351 1.76 38.06 18.56
N VAL A 352 0.94 38.95 18.02
CA VAL A 352 -0.16 38.61 17.12
C VAL A 352 0.45 38.51 15.71
N CYS A 353 0.31 37.36 15.08
CA CYS A 353 0.81 37.11 13.73
C CYS A 353 -0.03 37.83 12.67
#